data_AF-A0A562V3Q6-F1
#
_entry.id   AF-A0A562V3Q6-F1
#
_cell.length_a   1.000
_cell.length_b   1.000
_cell.length_c   1.000
_cell.angle_alpha   90.00
_cell.angle_beta   90.00
_cell.angle_gamma   90.00
#
_symmetry.space_group_name_H-M   'P 1'
#
loop_
_entity.id
_entity.type
_entity.pdbx_description
1 polymer ?
#
loop_
_entity_poly.entity_id
_entity_poly.type
_entity_poly.pdbx_seq_one_letter_code
_entity_poly.pdbx_strand_id
1 'polypeptide(L)'
;MNPMSRRRALALAGGAVLGAAGLAGTAAATDWKRLVVITANIGRNNPGQRERAIRDVRHAVKIDGRLTKPLVGWQEIQGADPDAMEPRWINQYFGSSYRNIFEHHDSPARQIPISVPKDYDVLETRVTFCHGGKAKVSPSRYITQALLAHANDPRLRFVFANTHYVSGAWNGKQDSYEQWRVDSWRTHFRKHRDNVLAYWRGRGLPVIWTGDVNRNPMPLLLPNHEKRAFARGIDQIGWVPGSNGTQIRLRWTKTVPMYVDGHDARVAVLQVRRV
;
A
#
# COMPACT_ATOMS: atom_id res chain seq x y z
N MET A 1 16.29 -56.75 -45.22
CA MET A 1 17.65 -56.30 -45.59
C MET A 1 17.92 -54.96 -44.91
N ASN A 2 19.03 -54.91 -44.16
CA ASN A 2 19.63 -53.83 -43.38
C ASN A 2 18.83 -53.09 -42.27
N PRO A 3 19.16 -53.39 -40.99
CA PRO A 3 18.76 -52.62 -39.80
C PRO A 3 19.83 -51.57 -39.42
N MET A 4 19.42 -50.41 -38.88
CA MET A 4 20.34 -49.50 -38.20
C MET A 4 20.29 -49.71 -36.69
N SER A 5 21.33 -50.36 -36.17
CA SER A 5 21.55 -50.68 -34.75
C SER A 5 22.33 -49.56 -34.04
N ARG A 6 21.94 -49.36 -32.78
CA ARG A 6 22.68 -48.67 -31.72
C ARG A 6 24.14 -49.12 -31.62
N ARG A 7 25.04 -48.16 -31.37
CA ARG A 7 26.22 -48.19 -30.47
C ARG A 7 27.30 -47.27 -31.02
N ARG A 8 27.60 -46.17 -30.32
CA ARG A 8 28.97 -45.74 -30.02
C ARG A 8 28.95 -44.97 -28.71
N ALA A 9 29.38 -45.68 -27.66
CA ALA A 9 29.72 -45.14 -26.36
C ALA A 9 31.26 -45.22 -26.22
N LEU A 10 31.82 -44.11 -25.74
CA LEU A 10 33.05 -43.93 -24.93
C LEU A 10 34.41 -44.51 -25.37
N ALA A 11 35.38 -43.61 -25.51
CA ALA A 11 36.69 -43.62 -24.82
C ALA A 11 37.24 -42.16 -24.85
N LEU A 12 37.12 -41.38 -23.77
CA LEU A 12 38.11 -41.20 -22.68
C LEU A 12 39.51 -40.78 -23.14
N ALA A 13 39.87 -39.50 -22.98
CA ALA A 13 40.92 -39.04 -22.05
C ALA A 13 41.27 -37.57 -22.29
N GLY A 14 41.49 -36.81 -21.20
CA GLY A 14 42.39 -35.64 -21.23
C GLY A 14 41.83 -34.31 -20.74
N GLY A 15 41.67 -34.17 -19.42
CA GLY A 15 42.08 -32.99 -18.65
C GLY A 15 41.64 -31.58 -19.08
N ALA A 16 40.67 -31.02 -18.37
CA ALA A 16 40.83 -29.73 -17.66
C ALA A 16 39.55 -29.42 -16.88
N VAL A 17 39.56 -29.77 -15.59
CA VAL A 17 38.72 -29.11 -14.60
C VAL A 17 39.36 -27.73 -14.37
N LEU A 18 38.85 -26.70 -15.04
CA LEU A 18 38.99 -25.32 -14.60
C LEU A 18 37.59 -24.77 -14.41
N GLY A 19 37.28 -24.50 -13.15
CA GLY A 19 35.96 -24.08 -12.71
C GLY A 19 35.48 -22.84 -13.44
N ALA A 20 34.41 -23.00 -14.21
CA ALA A 20 33.42 -21.95 -14.36
C ALA A 20 32.68 -21.83 -13.01
N ALA A 21 33.37 -21.29 -12.01
CA ALA A 21 32.69 -20.56 -10.95
C ALA A 21 31.90 -19.49 -11.68
N GLY A 22 30.60 -19.76 -11.86
CA GLY A 22 29.69 -18.82 -12.48
C GLY A 22 29.89 -17.49 -11.78
N LEU A 23 30.40 -16.52 -12.53
CA LEU A 23 30.25 -15.12 -12.20
C LEU A 23 28.73 -14.89 -12.16
N ALA A 24 28.14 -15.13 -10.99
CA ALA A 24 26.85 -14.60 -10.63
C ALA A 24 27.06 -13.08 -10.63
N GLY A 25 27.01 -12.50 -11.83
CA GLY A 25 27.09 -11.07 -12.02
C GLY A 25 26.00 -10.47 -11.16
N THR A 26 26.39 -9.74 -10.13
CA THR A 26 25.50 -8.89 -9.38
C THR A 26 24.90 -7.92 -10.39
N ALA A 27 23.64 -8.16 -10.77
CA ALA A 27 22.97 -7.32 -11.73
C ALA A 27 23.03 -5.88 -11.22
N ALA A 28 23.59 -4.96 -12.02
CA ALA A 28 23.75 -3.59 -11.58
C ALA A 28 22.40 -2.98 -11.16
N ALA A 29 22.44 -2.16 -10.11
CA ALA A 29 21.27 -1.45 -9.63
C ALA A 29 20.67 -0.58 -10.74
N THR A 30 19.35 -0.63 -10.89
CA THR A 30 18.63 0.23 -11.85
C THR A 30 18.57 1.67 -11.36
N ASP A 31 18.26 2.60 -12.27
CA ASP A 31 17.95 3.98 -11.92
C ASP A 31 16.76 4.10 -10.96
N TRP A 32 16.81 5.13 -10.13
CA TRP A 32 15.71 5.46 -9.22
C TRP A 32 14.49 5.95 -9.98
N LYS A 33 13.39 5.21 -9.87
CA LYS A 33 12.06 5.63 -10.35
C LYS A 33 11.33 6.38 -9.23
N ARG A 34 10.63 7.46 -9.56
CA ARG A 34 9.84 8.23 -8.58
C ARG A 34 8.50 7.53 -8.33
N LEU A 35 8.07 7.53 -7.07
CA LEU A 35 6.80 6.96 -6.63
C LEU A 35 6.13 7.93 -5.67
N VAL A 36 4.94 8.43 -6.03
CA VAL A 36 4.15 9.30 -5.14
C VAL A 36 3.14 8.43 -4.42
N VAL A 37 3.08 8.55 -3.09
CA VAL A 37 2.14 7.82 -2.23
C VAL A 37 1.35 8.81 -1.41
N ILE A 38 0.03 8.62 -1.36
CA ILE A 38 -0.88 9.49 -0.63
C ILE A 38 -1.78 8.64 0.27
N THR A 39 -1.99 9.10 1.51
CA THR A 39 -3.11 8.66 2.35
C THR A 39 -4.11 9.80 2.48
N ALA A 40 -5.40 9.50 2.32
CA ALA A 40 -6.47 10.49 2.32
C ALA A 40 -7.74 9.93 2.96
N ASN A 41 -8.06 10.45 4.15
CA ASN A 41 -9.36 10.25 4.79
C ASN A 41 -10.29 11.40 4.35
N ILE A 42 -11.36 11.07 3.61
CA ILE A 42 -12.29 12.09 3.08
C ILE A 42 -13.43 12.44 4.03
N GLY A 43 -13.33 12.02 5.31
CA GLY A 43 -14.24 12.35 6.40
C GLY A 43 -15.73 12.05 6.16
N ARG A 44 -16.57 12.50 7.09
CA ARG A 44 -18.02 12.24 7.12
C ARG A 44 -18.88 13.50 7.29
N ASN A 45 -18.39 14.57 7.89
CA ASN A 45 -19.21 15.69 8.35
C ASN A 45 -19.29 16.86 7.37
N ASN A 46 -18.37 16.94 6.39
CA ASN A 46 -18.40 17.97 5.35
C ASN A 46 -18.56 17.37 3.92
N PRO A 47 -19.73 16.80 3.59
CA PRO A 47 -19.95 16.10 2.32
C PRO A 47 -19.71 16.99 1.09
N GLY A 48 -20.01 18.29 1.19
CA GLY A 48 -19.82 19.24 0.07
C GLY A 48 -18.37 19.48 -0.34
N GLN A 49 -17.39 19.12 0.49
CA GLN A 49 -15.97 19.25 0.17
C GLN A 49 -15.34 17.96 -0.38
N ARG A 50 -16.02 16.81 -0.33
CA ARG A 50 -15.41 15.51 -0.64
C ARG A 50 -15.01 15.38 -2.11
N GLU A 51 -15.83 15.86 -3.05
CA GLU A 51 -15.46 15.87 -4.47
C GLU A 51 -14.18 16.67 -4.71
N ARG A 52 -14.14 17.89 -4.16
CA ARG A 52 -12.96 18.74 -4.24
C ARG A 52 -11.75 18.05 -3.61
N ALA A 53 -11.89 17.42 -2.44
CA ALA A 53 -10.80 16.69 -1.80
C ALA A 53 -10.25 15.58 -2.70
N ILE A 54 -11.12 14.77 -3.33
CA ILE A 54 -10.72 13.72 -4.27
C ILE A 54 -9.95 14.30 -5.47
N ARG A 55 -10.46 15.40 -6.05
CA ARG A 55 -9.78 16.10 -7.15
C ARG A 55 -8.43 16.67 -6.71
N ASP A 56 -8.36 17.31 -5.56
CA ASP A 56 -7.13 17.96 -5.07
C ASP A 56 -6.06 16.91 -4.72
N VAL A 57 -6.46 15.73 -4.20
CA VAL A 57 -5.59 14.56 -4.02
C VAL A 57 -5.03 14.05 -5.34
N ARG A 58 -5.86 13.91 -6.39
CA ARG A 58 -5.40 13.51 -7.73
C ARG A 58 -4.35 14.48 -8.28
N HIS A 59 -4.49 15.77 -7.98
CA HIS A 59 -3.65 16.86 -8.48
C HIS A 59 -2.55 17.29 -7.52
N ALA A 60 -2.32 16.53 -6.44
CA ALA A 60 -1.47 16.94 -5.33
C ALA A 60 -0.01 17.19 -5.71
N VAL A 61 0.53 16.49 -6.71
CA VAL A 61 1.96 16.49 -6.98
C VAL A 61 2.26 16.69 -8.47
N LYS A 62 3.03 17.75 -8.75
CA LYS A 62 3.74 17.91 -10.02
C LYS A 62 5.23 17.65 -9.79
N ILE A 63 5.86 16.95 -10.72
CA ILE A 63 7.29 16.69 -10.73
C ILE A 63 7.80 17.05 -12.12
N ASP A 64 8.85 17.87 -12.17
CA ASP A 64 9.41 18.43 -13.42
C ASP A 64 8.32 19.07 -14.29
N GLY A 65 7.43 19.85 -13.64
CA GLY A 65 6.31 20.53 -14.28
C GLY A 65 5.13 19.63 -14.66
N ARG A 66 5.26 18.30 -14.58
CA ARG A 66 4.23 17.34 -15.01
C ARG A 66 3.44 16.77 -13.84
N LEU A 67 2.13 16.68 -14.01
CA LEU A 67 1.27 16.02 -13.04
C LEU A 67 1.68 14.55 -12.88
N THR A 68 2.02 14.16 -11.67
CA THR A 68 2.39 12.78 -11.35
C THR A 68 1.16 11.99 -10.94
N LYS A 69 1.15 10.68 -11.22
CA LYS A 69 0.09 9.77 -10.82
C LYS A 69 0.42 9.15 -9.46
N PRO A 70 -0.21 9.55 -8.34
CA PRO A 70 0.02 8.92 -7.04
C PRO A 70 -0.60 7.53 -6.90
N LEU A 71 0.01 6.64 -6.13
CA LEU A 71 -0.70 5.60 -5.39
C LEU A 71 -1.51 6.26 -4.27
N VAL A 72 -2.78 5.90 -4.10
CA VAL A 72 -3.63 6.50 -3.06
C VAL A 72 -4.30 5.43 -2.23
N GLY A 73 -4.15 5.52 -0.91
CA GLY A 73 -4.96 4.80 0.07
C GLY A 73 -6.05 5.72 0.61
N TRP A 74 -7.30 5.35 0.39
CA TRP A 74 -8.46 6.13 0.80
C TRP A 74 -9.05 5.62 2.11
N GLN A 75 -9.62 6.51 2.93
CA GLN A 75 -10.43 6.14 4.07
C GLN A 75 -11.74 6.91 4.07
N GLU A 76 -12.75 6.34 4.72
CA GLU A 76 -14.12 6.90 4.81
C GLU A 76 -14.91 6.93 3.51
N ILE A 77 -14.48 6.16 2.50
CA ILE A 77 -15.27 6.00 1.28
C ILE A 77 -16.61 5.33 1.61
N GLN A 78 -17.72 5.90 1.15
CA GLN A 78 -19.09 5.50 1.42
C GLN A 78 -19.44 5.40 2.91
N GLY A 79 -18.66 6.05 3.80
CA GLY A 79 -18.90 6.04 5.24
C GLY A 79 -20.12 6.89 5.66
N ALA A 80 -20.42 7.92 4.87
CA ALA A 80 -21.56 8.83 5.04
C ALA A 80 -21.95 9.48 3.70
N ASP A 81 -21.97 8.69 2.63
CA ASP A 81 -22.32 9.12 1.27
C ASP A 81 -23.56 8.34 0.81
N PRO A 82 -24.76 8.92 1.01
CA PRO A 82 -26.02 8.22 0.72
C PRO A 82 -26.20 7.92 -0.78
N ASP A 83 -25.54 8.67 -1.65
CA ASP A 83 -25.71 8.60 -3.11
C ASP A 83 -24.59 7.82 -3.82
N ALA A 84 -23.62 7.30 -3.06
CA ALA A 84 -22.45 6.59 -3.58
C ALA A 84 -21.69 7.39 -4.66
N MET A 85 -21.60 8.71 -4.47
CA MET A 85 -20.91 9.65 -5.34
C MET A 85 -19.39 9.55 -5.25
N GLU A 86 -18.81 9.16 -4.10
CA GLU A 86 -17.36 9.14 -3.92
C GLU A 86 -16.64 8.15 -4.85
N PRO A 87 -17.10 6.88 -5.02
CA PRO A 87 -16.54 6.02 -6.06
C PRO A 87 -16.68 6.61 -7.47
N ARG A 88 -17.78 7.33 -7.75
CA ARG A 88 -17.98 7.99 -9.06
C ARG A 88 -16.98 9.11 -9.27
N TRP A 89 -16.77 9.98 -8.29
CA TRP A 89 -15.76 11.05 -8.36
C TRP A 89 -14.34 10.49 -8.44
N ILE A 90 -14.01 9.44 -7.67
CA ILE A 90 -12.72 8.75 -7.79
C ILE A 90 -12.56 8.24 -9.23
N ASN A 91 -13.55 7.55 -9.78
CA ASN A 91 -13.50 7.08 -11.16
C ASN A 91 -13.45 8.22 -12.19
N GLN A 92 -14.10 9.35 -11.95
CA GLN A 92 -14.07 10.52 -12.83
C GLN A 92 -12.67 11.17 -12.87
N TYR A 93 -12.08 11.44 -11.71
CA TYR A 93 -10.79 12.18 -11.62
C TYR A 93 -9.57 11.29 -11.82
N PHE A 94 -9.64 10.02 -11.44
CA PHE A 94 -8.55 9.06 -11.65
C PHE A 94 -8.70 8.37 -13.02
N GLY A 95 -9.93 8.06 -13.42
CA GLY A 95 -10.27 7.67 -14.79
C GLY A 95 -9.51 6.46 -15.32
N SER A 96 -9.37 6.44 -16.64
CA SER A 96 -8.71 5.37 -17.38
C SER A 96 -7.21 5.25 -17.11
N SER A 97 -6.60 6.19 -16.39
CA SER A 97 -5.19 6.16 -15.99
C SER A 97 -4.91 5.26 -14.78
N TYR A 98 -5.96 4.74 -14.15
CA TYR A 98 -5.89 4.03 -12.88
C TYR A 98 -6.64 2.70 -12.91
N ARG A 99 -6.25 1.83 -11.99
CA ARG A 99 -7.02 0.68 -11.50
C ARG A 99 -7.48 1.06 -10.09
N ASN A 100 -8.75 1.38 -9.93
CA ASN A 100 -9.33 1.66 -8.61
C ASN A 100 -9.84 0.34 -8.03
N ILE A 101 -9.18 -0.15 -6.99
CA ILE A 101 -9.47 -1.44 -6.36
C ILE A 101 -10.49 -1.17 -5.25
N PHE A 102 -11.75 -1.32 -5.61
CA PHE A 102 -12.89 -1.32 -4.70
C PHE A 102 -13.24 -2.76 -4.34
N GLU A 103 -13.59 -2.96 -3.08
CA GLU A 103 -14.26 -4.20 -2.67
C GLU A 103 -15.73 -4.16 -3.07
N HIS A 104 -16.37 -5.34 -3.06
CA HIS A 104 -17.78 -5.47 -3.43
C HIS A 104 -18.68 -4.49 -2.64
N HIS A 105 -19.77 -4.05 -3.29
CA HIS A 105 -20.67 -3.02 -2.76
C HIS A 105 -21.38 -3.41 -1.46
N ASP A 106 -21.42 -4.69 -1.12
CA ASP A 106 -21.97 -5.26 0.12
C ASP A 106 -20.88 -5.48 1.20
N SER A 107 -19.60 -5.47 0.82
CA SER A 107 -18.48 -5.62 1.73
C SER A 107 -18.18 -4.31 2.48
N PRO A 108 -18.03 -4.30 3.82
CA PRO A 108 -17.58 -3.12 4.54
C PRO A 108 -16.12 -2.74 4.24
N ALA A 109 -15.34 -3.64 3.64
CA ALA A 109 -13.97 -3.33 3.20
C ALA A 109 -13.94 -2.29 2.06
N ARG A 110 -15.08 -2.02 1.39
CA ARG A 110 -15.20 -0.99 0.35
C ARG A 110 -14.89 0.43 0.82
N GLN A 111 -14.86 0.66 2.14
CA GLN A 111 -14.57 1.96 2.74
C GLN A 111 -13.09 2.35 2.74
N ILE A 112 -12.20 1.41 2.37
CA ILE A 112 -10.75 1.61 2.35
C ILE A 112 -10.10 1.21 1.00
N PRO A 113 -10.61 1.68 -0.14
CA PRO A 113 -10.10 1.28 -1.44
C PRO A 113 -8.70 1.86 -1.68
N ILE A 114 -8.05 1.34 -2.72
CA ILE A 114 -6.77 1.86 -3.21
C ILE A 114 -6.86 2.24 -4.69
N SER A 115 -6.29 3.38 -5.05
CA SER A 115 -6.15 3.81 -6.44
C SER A 115 -4.72 3.55 -6.91
N VAL A 116 -4.57 2.69 -7.92
CA VAL A 116 -3.27 2.26 -8.47
C VAL A 116 -3.06 2.82 -9.87
N PRO A 117 -2.03 3.62 -10.15
CA PRO A 117 -1.70 4.05 -11.52
C PRO A 117 -1.48 2.86 -12.44
N LYS A 118 -1.89 2.95 -13.71
CA LYS A 118 -1.63 1.89 -14.70
C LYS A 118 -0.15 1.66 -15.03
N ASP A 119 0.73 2.53 -14.53
CA ASP A 119 2.18 2.35 -14.56
C ASP A 119 2.63 1.15 -13.68
N TYR A 120 1.71 0.59 -12.89
CA TYR A 120 1.89 -0.64 -12.11
C TYR A 120 0.83 -1.68 -12.46
N ASP A 121 1.27 -2.90 -12.74
CA ASP A 121 0.40 -4.06 -12.82
C ASP A 121 0.07 -4.59 -11.43
N VAL A 122 -1.21 -4.92 -11.24
CA VAL A 122 -1.73 -5.52 -10.01
C VAL A 122 -1.65 -7.03 -10.18
N LEU A 123 -0.71 -7.66 -9.47
CA LEU A 123 -0.46 -9.10 -9.58
C LEU A 123 -1.32 -9.93 -8.63
N GLU A 124 -1.60 -9.39 -7.45
CA GLU A 124 -2.42 -10.03 -6.42
C GLU A 124 -3.13 -8.94 -5.60
N THR A 125 -4.38 -9.20 -5.22
CA THR A 125 -5.13 -8.39 -4.25
C THR A 125 -5.50 -9.24 -3.05
N ARG A 126 -5.43 -8.65 -1.85
CA ARG A 126 -5.79 -9.32 -0.61
C ARG A 126 -6.51 -8.35 0.33
N VAL A 127 -7.52 -8.87 1.02
CA VAL A 127 -8.17 -8.18 2.14
C VAL A 127 -7.90 -8.94 3.43
N THR A 128 -7.49 -8.23 4.47
CA THR A 128 -7.36 -8.77 5.82
C THR A 128 -8.47 -8.19 6.69
N PHE A 129 -9.39 -9.02 7.17
CA PHE A 129 -10.35 -8.61 8.20
C PHE A 129 -9.66 -8.39 9.55
N CYS A 130 -9.91 -7.23 10.17
CA CYS A 130 -9.27 -6.84 11.43
C CYS A 130 -10.12 -7.20 12.64
N HIS A 131 -11.31 -6.62 12.73
CA HIS A 131 -12.25 -6.86 13.81
C HIS A 131 -13.67 -6.50 13.36
N GLY A 132 -14.65 -7.09 14.04
CA GLY A 132 -16.06 -6.79 13.82
C GLY A 132 -16.38 -5.34 14.18
N GLY A 133 -17.45 -4.82 13.59
CA GLY A 133 -18.00 -3.53 13.95
C GLY A 133 -18.79 -3.58 15.24
N LYS A 134 -19.19 -2.41 15.69
CA LYS A 134 -20.16 -2.22 16.77
C LYS A 134 -21.16 -1.17 16.35
N ALA A 135 -22.45 -1.54 16.39
CA ALA A 135 -23.54 -0.71 15.90
C ALA A 135 -23.48 0.71 16.48
N LYS A 136 -23.60 1.72 15.61
CA LYS A 136 -23.49 3.16 15.95
C LYS A 136 -22.13 3.62 16.54
N VAL A 137 -21.12 2.75 16.57
CA VAL A 137 -19.79 3.04 17.16
C VAL A 137 -18.70 3.04 16.10
N SER A 138 -18.60 1.95 15.33
CA SER A 138 -17.65 1.81 14.22
C SER A 138 -18.08 0.65 13.32
N PRO A 139 -17.88 0.73 12.00
CA PRO A 139 -18.02 -0.43 11.13
C PRO A 139 -16.92 -1.46 11.41
N SER A 140 -17.09 -2.66 10.83
CA SER A 140 -16.00 -3.65 10.74
C SER A 140 -14.81 -3.03 10.01
N ARG A 141 -13.59 -3.35 10.46
CA ARG A 141 -12.36 -2.79 9.88
C ARG A 141 -11.55 -3.85 9.16
N TYR A 142 -10.85 -3.41 8.12
CA TYR A 142 -10.12 -4.26 7.18
C TYR A 142 -8.78 -3.60 6.81
N ILE A 143 -7.93 -4.32 6.08
CA ILE A 143 -6.75 -3.81 5.40
C ILE A 143 -6.77 -4.31 3.96
N THR A 144 -6.80 -3.40 3.00
CA THR A 144 -6.76 -3.69 1.56
C THR A 144 -5.30 -3.66 1.10
N GLN A 145 -4.90 -4.66 0.31
CA GLN A 145 -3.52 -4.87 -0.14
C GLN A 145 -3.49 -5.18 -1.63
N ALA A 146 -2.49 -4.66 -2.34
CA ALA A 146 -2.16 -5.08 -3.69
C ALA A 146 -0.66 -5.32 -3.84
N LEU A 147 -0.29 -6.48 -4.38
CA LEU A 147 1.07 -6.72 -4.89
C LEU A 147 1.19 -6.05 -6.26
N LEU A 148 2.14 -5.13 -6.37
CA LEU A 148 2.36 -4.33 -7.55
C LEU A 148 3.70 -4.68 -8.21
N ALA A 149 3.71 -4.70 -9.53
CA ALA A 149 4.92 -4.71 -10.34
C ALA A 149 4.93 -3.49 -11.25
N HIS A 150 6.08 -2.83 -11.40
CA HIS A 150 6.18 -1.71 -12.34
C HIS A 150 6.03 -2.23 -13.78
N ALA A 151 5.17 -1.62 -14.60
CA ALA A 151 4.82 -2.14 -15.94
C ALA A 151 6.06 -2.30 -16.84
N ASN A 152 6.99 -1.34 -16.79
CA ASN A 152 8.23 -1.38 -17.57
C ASN A 152 9.42 -2.08 -16.85
N ASP A 153 9.22 -2.58 -15.63
CA ASP A 153 10.22 -3.38 -14.90
C ASP A 153 9.50 -4.37 -13.99
N PRO A 154 9.04 -5.52 -14.52
CA PRO A 154 8.23 -6.46 -13.74
C PRO A 154 8.95 -7.11 -12.56
N ARG A 155 10.28 -6.92 -12.42
CA ARG A 155 11.05 -7.39 -11.25
C ARG A 155 11.07 -6.38 -10.11
N LEU A 156 10.78 -5.10 -10.41
CA LEU A 156 10.55 -4.08 -9.40
C LEU A 156 9.15 -4.27 -8.79
N ARG A 157 9.11 -4.95 -7.64
CA ARG A 157 7.86 -5.37 -6.99
C ARG A 157 7.79 -4.93 -5.53
N PHE A 158 6.61 -4.47 -5.12
CA PHE A 158 6.32 -4.13 -3.73
C PHE A 158 4.81 -4.26 -3.48
N VAL A 159 4.44 -4.39 -2.22
CA VAL A 159 3.03 -4.39 -1.80
C VAL A 159 2.63 -2.98 -1.41
N PHE A 160 1.44 -2.55 -1.84
CA PHE A 160 0.77 -1.36 -1.36
C PHE A 160 -0.43 -1.76 -0.48
N ALA A 161 -0.46 -1.27 0.76
CA ALA A 161 -1.53 -1.56 1.71
C ALA A 161 -2.19 -0.28 2.22
N ASN A 162 -3.47 -0.36 2.55
CA ASN A 162 -4.26 0.74 3.06
C ASN A 162 -5.23 0.28 4.15
N THR A 163 -5.46 1.13 5.15
CA THR A 163 -6.33 0.81 6.28
C THR A 163 -6.95 2.03 6.96
N HIS A 164 -7.96 1.79 7.80
CA HIS A 164 -8.55 2.76 8.72
C HIS A 164 -8.81 2.07 10.08
N TYR A 165 -8.11 2.52 11.12
CA TYR A 165 -8.28 2.02 12.49
C TYR A 165 -9.56 2.53 13.12
N VAL A 166 -10.03 1.83 14.16
CA VAL A 166 -11.11 2.35 15.01
C VAL A 166 -10.70 3.67 15.66
N SER A 167 -11.59 4.66 15.64
CA SER A 167 -11.38 5.94 16.30
C SER A 167 -11.78 5.91 17.77
N GLY A 168 -11.26 6.85 18.55
CA GLY A 168 -11.68 7.11 19.92
C GLY A 168 -10.95 6.34 21.02
N ALA A 169 -10.14 5.33 20.69
CA ALA A 169 -9.33 4.63 21.69
C ALA A 169 -8.31 5.59 22.34
N TRP A 170 -8.20 5.56 23.67
CA TRP A 170 -7.33 6.41 24.49
C TRP A 170 -7.57 7.93 24.31
N ASN A 171 -8.79 8.34 23.98
CA ASN A 171 -9.09 9.77 23.72
C ASN A 171 -9.38 10.60 24.99
N GLY A 172 -9.38 9.98 26.17
CA GLY A 172 -9.63 10.63 27.46
C GLY A 172 -11.08 11.07 27.69
N LYS A 173 -12.02 10.72 26.80
CA LYS A 173 -13.44 11.03 26.94
C LYS A 173 -14.16 9.89 27.64
N GLN A 174 -15.21 10.21 28.40
CA GLN A 174 -16.11 9.21 28.94
C GLN A 174 -16.90 8.55 27.80
N ASP A 175 -16.54 7.32 27.44
CA ASP A 175 -17.20 6.51 26.42
C ASP A 175 -17.46 5.11 26.97
N SER A 176 -18.73 4.69 26.98
CA SER A 176 -19.15 3.34 27.41
C SER A 176 -18.51 2.21 26.58
N TYR A 177 -17.94 2.53 25.42
CA TYR A 177 -17.29 1.59 24.51
C TYR A 177 -15.78 1.76 24.44
N GLU A 178 -15.16 2.54 25.33
CA GLU A 178 -13.72 2.80 25.33
C GLU A 178 -12.90 1.51 25.33
N GLN A 179 -13.21 0.58 26.24
CA GLN A 179 -12.50 -0.70 26.31
C GLN A 179 -12.61 -1.50 25.00
N TRP A 180 -13.79 -1.52 24.38
CA TRP A 180 -13.99 -2.17 23.09
C TRP A 180 -13.16 -1.50 21.97
N ARG A 181 -13.07 -0.17 21.96
CA ARG A 181 -12.25 0.58 20.99
C ARG A 181 -10.77 0.27 21.19
N VAL A 182 -10.30 0.25 22.42
CA VAL A 182 -8.92 -0.10 22.78
C VAL A 182 -8.57 -1.51 22.31
N ASP A 183 -9.43 -2.49 22.56
CA ASP A 183 -9.19 -3.89 22.17
C ASP A 183 -9.28 -4.10 20.66
N SER A 184 -10.21 -3.41 20.01
CA SER A 184 -10.36 -3.40 18.55
C SER A 184 -9.12 -2.77 17.89
N TRP A 185 -8.64 -1.64 18.42
CA TRP A 185 -7.43 -0.98 17.94
C TRP A 185 -6.21 -1.88 18.09
N ARG A 186 -6.03 -2.52 19.26
CA ARG A 186 -4.93 -3.46 19.52
C ARG A 186 -5.00 -4.67 18.59
N THR A 187 -6.20 -5.20 18.34
CA THR A 187 -6.42 -6.31 17.41
C THR A 187 -6.07 -5.92 15.98
N HIS A 188 -6.50 -4.73 15.54
CA HIS A 188 -6.12 -4.18 14.25
C HIS A 188 -4.60 -4.03 14.15
N PHE A 189 -3.95 -3.43 15.15
CA PHE A 189 -2.51 -3.25 15.21
C PHE A 189 -1.75 -4.57 15.04
N ARG A 190 -2.13 -5.62 15.79
CA ARG A 190 -1.52 -6.95 15.66
C ARG A 190 -1.70 -7.52 14.25
N LYS A 191 -2.91 -7.44 13.68
CA LYS A 191 -3.15 -7.96 12.32
C LYS A 191 -2.42 -7.18 11.23
N HIS A 192 -2.27 -5.87 11.38
CA HIS A 192 -1.46 -5.07 10.46
C HIS A 192 0.01 -5.50 10.54
N ARG A 193 0.54 -5.65 11.76
CA ARG A 193 1.91 -6.12 11.98
C ARG A 193 2.14 -7.53 11.41
N ASP A 194 1.33 -8.49 11.84
CA ASP A 194 1.61 -9.92 11.65
C ASP A 194 1.07 -10.43 10.30
N ASN A 195 -0.18 -10.11 9.99
CA ASN A 195 -0.88 -10.68 8.84
C ASN A 195 -0.69 -9.87 7.56
N VAL A 196 -0.07 -8.69 7.64
CA VAL A 196 0.23 -7.85 6.47
C VAL A 196 1.72 -7.59 6.38
N LEU A 197 2.32 -6.83 7.31
CA LEU A 197 3.72 -6.44 7.17
C LEU A 197 4.67 -7.65 7.28
N ALA A 198 4.53 -8.48 8.32
CA ALA A 198 5.37 -9.66 8.49
C ALA A 198 5.08 -10.73 7.42
N TYR A 199 3.80 -10.95 7.06
CA TYR A 199 3.39 -11.88 6.01
C TYR A 199 4.05 -11.60 4.64
N TRP A 200 4.02 -10.35 4.18
CA TRP A 200 4.61 -9.97 2.89
C TRP A 200 6.12 -9.88 2.94
N ARG A 201 6.66 -9.31 4.02
CA ARG A 201 8.11 -9.25 4.23
C ARG A 201 8.73 -10.65 4.33
N GLY A 202 8.04 -11.61 4.94
CA GLY A 202 8.45 -13.01 5.01
C GLY A 202 8.55 -13.68 3.62
N ARG A 203 7.84 -13.16 2.62
CA ARG A 203 7.97 -13.55 1.20
C ARG A 203 9.01 -12.71 0.44
N GLY A 204 9.79 -11.90 1.15
CA GLY A 204 10.80 -11.02 0.60
C GLY A 204 10.26 -9.76 -0.07
N LEU A 205 8.96 -9.49 -0.02
CA LEU A 205 8.38 -8.31 -0.66
C LEU A 205 8.41 -7.11 0.31
N PRO A 206 8.94 -5.94 -0.12
CA PRO A 206 8.75 -4.72 0.65
C PRO A 206 7.28 -4.32 0.65
N VAL A 207 6.86 -3.65 1.72
CA VAL A 207 5.48 -3.16 1.87
C VAL A 207 5.51 -1.66 2.12
N ILE A 208 4.76 -0.92 1.31
CA ILE A 208 4.39 0.47 1.56
C ILE A 208 2.95 0.45 2.07
N TRP A 209 2.69 1.13 3.18
CA TRP A 209 1.35 1.18 3.76
C TRP A 209 0.90 2.60 4.06
N THR A 210 -0.41 2.77 4.01
CA THR A 210 -1.13 4.02 4.24
C THR A 210 -2.27 3.78 5.22
N GLY A 211 -2.71 4.82 5.92
CA GLY A 211 -3.95 4.74 6.67
C GLY A 211 -4.15 5.84 7.69
N ASP A 212 -5.41 6.01 8.09
CA ASP A 212 -5.77 6.73 9.30
C ASP A 212 -5.71 5.74 10.48
N VAL A 213 -4.72 5.94 11.34
CA VAL A 213 -4.42 5.03 12.45
C VAL A 213 -5.08 5.45 13.75
N ASN A 214 -5.79 6.59 13.76
CA ASN A 214 -6.54 7.10 14.91
C ASN A 214 -5.75 7.11 16.23
N ARG A 215 -4.43 7.28 16.17
CA ARG A 215 -3.54 7.30 17.33
C ARG A 215 -2.31 8.14 17.04
N ASN A 216 -2.00 9.05 17.97
CA ASN A 216 -0.81 9.89 17.89
C ASN A 216 -0.14 10.01 19.28
N PRO A 217 1.13 9.59 19.45
CA PRO A 217 1.95 8.90 18.46
C PRO A 217 1.47 7.45 18.25
N MET A 218 1.55 6.99 17.01
CA MET A 218 1.36 5.58 16.69
C MET A 218 2.67 4.81 16.97
N PRO A 219 2.66 3.71 17.74
CA PRO A 219 3.83 2.83 17.87
C PRO A 219 4.26 2.24 16.53
N LEU A 220 5.56 1.96 16.34
CA LEU A 220 6.04 1.19 15.18
C LEU A 220 5.46 -0.23 15.20
N LEU A 221 4.95 -0.69 14.08
CA LEU A 221 4.46 -2.06 13.87
C LEU A 221 5.65 -3.03 13.84
N LEU A 222 6.72 -2.67 13.13
CA LEU A 222 7.97 -3.45 13.05
C LEU A 222 9.18 -2.55 13.39
N PRO A 223 9.50 -2.34 14.68
CA PRO A 223 10.48 -1.33 15.11
C PRO A 223 11.85 -1.38 14.43
N ASN A 224 12.35 -2.58 14.11
CA ASN A 224 13.67 -2.76 13.51
C ASN A 224 13.70 -2.64 11.99
N HIS A 225 12.55 -2.41 11.35
CA HIS A 225 12.41 -2.45 9.89
C HIS A 225 11.61 -1.30 9.32
N GLU A 226 10.65 -0.79 10.10
CA GLU A 226 9.70 0.21 9.65
C GLU A 226 10.32 1.60 9.58
N LYS A 227 10.06 2.27 8.48
CA LYS A 227 10.33 3.69 8.27
C LYS A 227 9.00 4.41 8.07
N ARG A 228 8.96 5.69 8.42
CA ARG A 228 7.77 6.54 8.27
C ARG A 228 8.10 7.84 7.59
N ALA A 229 7.17 8.30 6.74
CA ALA A 229 7.25 9.61 6.14
C ALA A 229 6.81 10.70 7.14
N PHE A 230 5.93 10.36 8.08
CA PHE A 230 5.40 11.28 9.09
C PHE A 230 5.61 10.70 10.49
N ALA A 231 6.33 11.42 11.35
CA ALA A 231 6.60 10.97 12.72
C ALA A 231 5.42 11.18 13.68
N ARG A 232 4.47 12.06 13.31
CA ARG A 232 3.32 12.48 14.12
C ARG A 232 2.07 12.54 13.26
N GLY A 233 0.91 12.63 13.92
CA GLY A 233 -0.40 12.67 13.29
C GLY A 233 -1.00 11.27 13.15
N ILE A 234 -2.28 11.23 12.79
CA ILE A 234 -3.03 9.97 12.66
C ILE A 234 -3.00 9.43 11.23
N ASP A 235 -2.84 10.28 10.23
CA ASP A 235 -2.66 9.88 8.84
C ASP A 235 -1.20 9.51 8.60
N GLN A 236 -0.95 8.23 8.33
CA GLN A 236 0.38 7.66 8.28
C GLN A 236 0.72 7.14 6.88
N ILE A 237 1.98 7.32 6.50
CA ILE A 237 2.62 6.62 5.39
C ILE A 237 3.90 5.98 5.93
N GLY A 238 3.95 4.66 5.88
CA GLY A 238 5.10 3.87 6.33
C GLY A 238 5.54 2.87 5.29
N TRP A 239 6.75 2.34 5.45
CA TRP A 239 7.21 1.23 4.64
C TRP A 239 8.20 0.35 5.40
N VAL A 240 8.25 -0.91 4.99
CA VAL A 240 9.23 -1.89 5.46
C VAL A 240 9.98 -2.47 4.25
N PRO A 241 11.30 -2.64 4.32
CA PRO A 241 12.09 -3.24 3.25
C PRO A 241 11.81 -4.75 3.15
N GLY A 242 12.01 -5.29 1.94
CA GLY A 242 12.01 -6.72 1.64
C GLY A 242 13.38 -7.21 1.19
N SER A 243 13.48 -8.48 0.81
CA SER A 243 14.69 -9.13 0.31
C SER A 243 14.67 -9.41 -1.20
N ASN A 244 13.60 -9.04 -1.93
CA ASN A 244 13.46 -9.27 -3.38
C ASN A 244 14.31 -8.34 -4.26
N GLY A 245 15.27 -7.60 -3.70
CA GLY A 245 16.07 -6.62 -4.42
C GLY A 245 15.37 -5.29 -4.71
N THR A 246 14.13 -5.06 -4.25
CA THR A 246 13.49 -3.74 -4.38
C THR A 246 13.87 -2.83 -3.20
N GLN A 247 14.51 -1.71 -3.51
CA GLN A 247 14.85 -0.66 -2.55
C GLN A 247 13.84 0.48 -2.60
N ILE A 248 13.54 1.06 -1.43
CA ILE A 248 12.64 2.20 -1.26
C ILE A 248 13.34 3.26 -0.41
N ARG A 249 13.29 4.53 -0.84
CA ARG A 249 13.72 5.67 -0.03
C ARG A 249 12.74 6.83 -0.13
N LEU A 250 12.62 7.58 0.96
CA LEU A 250 11.89 8.85 0.98
C LEU A 250 12.76 9.97 0.40
N ARG A 251 12.13 10.89 -0.33
CA ARG A 251 12.77 12.13 -0.78
C ARG A 251 12.26 13.33 -0.01
N TRP A 252 10.95 13.50 0.02
CA TRP A 252 10.31 14.61 0.71
C TRP A 252 8.85 14.29 0.98
N THR A 253 8.23 15.10 1.84
CA THR A 253 6.83 15.00 2.20
C THR A 253 6.11 16.31 1.98
N LYS A 254 4.79 16.23 1.89
CA LYS A 254 3.88 17.37 1.73
C LYS A 254 2.55 17.05 2.40
N THR A 255 1.82 18.09 2.79
CA THR A 255 0.42 18.01 3.19
C THR A 255 -0.45 18.70 2.15
N VAL A 256 -1.61 18.13 1.83
CA VAL A 256 -2.62 18.71 0.93
C VAL A 256 -3.85 19.04 1.75
N PRO A 257 -4.19 20.33 1.90
CA PRO A 257 -5.42 20.72 2.55
C PRO A 257 -6.64 20.13 1.83
N MET A 258 -7.39 19.26 2.49
CA MET A 258 -8.61 18.67 1.91
C MET A 258 -9.87 19.43 2.34
N TYR A 259 -9.80 20.18 3.44
CA TYR A 259 -10.92 20.93 4.01
C TYR A 259 -12.13 20.05 4.37
N VAL A 260 -11.87 18.77 4.63
CA VAL A 260 -12.88 17.83 5.12
C VAL A 260 -12.52 17.43 6.54
N ASP A 261 -13.38 17.78 7.49
CA ASP A 261 -13.33 17.30 8.88
C ASP A 261 -12.00 17.47 9.63
N GLY A 262 -11.16 18.43 9.21
CA GLY A 262 -9.82 18.60 9.77
C GLY A 262 -8.81 17.53 9.35
N HIS A 263 -9.14 16.70 8.36
CA HIS A 263 -8.21 15.79 7.70
C HIS A 263 -7.54 16.50 6.53
N ASP A 264 -6.21 16.41 6.47
CA ASP A 264 -5.41 16.80 5.32
C ASP A 264 -4.74 15.55 4.74
N ALA A 265 -4.66 15.47 3.40
CA ALA A 265 -3.98 14.34 2.79
C ALA A 265 -2.49 14.44 3.08
N ARG A 266 -1.87 13.30 3.39
CA ARG A 266 -0.42 13.21 3.55
C ARG A 266 0.19 12.66 2.28
N VAL A 267 1.26 13.29 1.82
CA VAL A 267 1.95 12.93 0.59
C VAL A 267 3.40 12.58 0.92
N ALA A 268 3.83 11.41 0.49
CA ALA A 268 5.23 11.01 0.49
C ALA A 268 5.71 10.81 -0.95
N VAL A 269 6.77 11.53 -1.32
CA VAL A 269 7.46 11.27 -2.59
C VAL A 269 8.64 10.37 -2.30
N LEU A 270 8.46 9.12 -2.70
CA LEU A 270 9.42 8.04 -2.58
C LEU A 270 10.19 7.88 -3.89
N GLN A 271 11.27 7.10 -3.81
CA GLN A 271 11.93 6.52 -4.95
C GLN A 271 12.07 5.02 -4.75
N VAL A 272 11.97 4.28 -5.85
CA VAL A 272 12.10 2.83 -5.90
C VAL A 272 13.08 2.41 -6.99
N ARG A 273 13.84 1.35 -6.75
CA ARG A 273 14.72 0.73 -7.74
C ARG A 273 14.95 -0.73 -7.43
N ARG A 274 15.42 -1.49 -8.43
CA ARG A 274 15.98 -2.82 -8.25
C ARG A 274 17.49 -2.73 -7.98
N VAL A 275 17.99 -3.62 -7.13
CA VAL A 275 19.42 -3.92 -6.92
C VAL A 275 19.72 -5.39 -7.20
#